data_AF-A0A525JAP8-F1
#
_entry.id   AF-A0A525JAP8-F1
#
_cell.length_a   1.000
_cell.length_b   1.000
_cell.length_c   1.000
_cell.angle_alpha   90.00
_cell.angle_beta   90.00
_cell.angle_gamma   90.00
#
_symmetry.space_group_name_H-M   'P 1'
#
loop_
_entity.id
_entity.type
_entity.pdbx_description
1 polymer ?
#
loop_
_entity_poly.entity_id
_entity_poly.type
_entity_poly.pdbx_seq_one_letter_code
_entity_poly.pdbx_strand_id
1 'polypeptide(L)'
;MQGLSPDQRRRFDEHGLVRLDGLIARDTAEAMADRLWRELARKHDIRRGDPASWRKERPAQFGAFQKTGAFNAMATPELRAVVDSLIGADAWTDPGGWGLPLVAFPTKVGPWVLPHKIWHLDLTPEPRHPGLMVGRVFVLLAPIRPQGGATLVATGSHRVVEALAARRGGRMSSLEVRQALVRDHAWFADLMSPPSEGEDRIARFMGLPTLANGVPLQVEEITGEPGDVFLMHPHALHGLSDNVLETPRLALTQTIYPKAWAGAY
;
A
#
# COMPACT_ATOMS: atom_id res chain seq x y z
N MET A 1 8.24 -20.65 13.86
CA MET A 1 7.38 -19.54 13.40
C MET A 1 7.03 -19.78 11.94
N GLN A 2 5.78 -19.62 11.55
CA GLN A 2 5.31 -19.92 10.18
C GLN A 2 5.27 -18.62 9.36
N GLY A 3 5.75 -18.70 8.10
CA GLY A 3 5.59 -17.63 7.12
C GLY A 3 4.17 -17.61 6.53
N LEU A 4 4.03 -17.17 5.28
CA LEU A 4 2.74 -17.19 4.60
C LEU A 4 2.19 -18.62 4.46
N SER A 5 0.89 -18.79 4.69
CA SER A 5 0.19 -20.02 4.30
C SER A 5 0.20 -20.19 2.77
N PRO A 6 -0.01 -21.41 2.24
CA PRO A 6 -0.11 -21.62 0.80
C PRO A 6 -1.16 -20.73 0.13
N ASP A 7 -2.28 -20.47 0.80
CA ASP A 7 -3.38 -19.67 0.26
C ASP A 7 -3.03 -18.18 0.26
N GLN A 8 -2.38 -17.70 1.33
CA GLN A 8 -1.87 -16.34 1.40
C GLN A 8 -0.78 -16.10 0.34
N ARG A 9 0.09 -17.09 0.12
CA ARG A 9 1.11 -17.02 -0.93
C ARG A 9 0.48 -16.97 -2.32
N ARG A 10 -0.49 -17.84 -2.62
CA ARG A 10 -1.22 -17.79 -3.91
C ARG A 10 -1.92 -16.45 -4.10
N ARG A 11 -2.59 -15.94 -3.07
CA ARG A 11 -3.23 -14.61 -3.11
C ARG A 11 -2.21 -13.51 -3.42
N PHE A 12 -1.05 -13.50 -2.77
CA PHE A 12 0.00 -12.52 -3.05
C PHE A 12 0.52 -12.64 -4.48
N ASP A 13 0.80 -13.85 -4.97
CA ASP A 13 1.34 -14.08 -6.31
C ASP A 13 0.32 -13.68 -7.40
N GLU A 14 -0.96 -13.99 -7.20
CA GLU A 14 -2.02 -13.74 -8.18
C GLU A 14 -2.51 -12.28 -8.17
N HIS A 15 -2.70 -11.70 -6.99
CA HIS A 15 -3.29 -10.37 -6.81
C HIS A 15 -2.27 -9.27 -6.54
N GLY A 16 -1.05 -9.61 -6.11
CA GLY A 16 -0.06 -8.63 -5.71
C GLY A 16 -0.40 -7.92 -4.39
N LEU A 17 -1.38 -8.44 -3.65
CA LEU A 17 -1.82 -7.93 -2.36
C LEU A 17 -2.35 -9.10 -1.52
N VAL A 18 -1.84 -9.25 -0.29
CA VAL A 18 -2.40 -10.19 0.68
C VAL A 18 -2.56 -9.52 2.04
N ARG A 19 -3.68 -9.82 2.69
CA ARG A 19 -4.00 -9.41 4.06
C ARG A 19 -3.65 -10.53 5.03
N LEU A 20 -3.09 -10.16 6.16
CA LEU A 20 -2.74 -11.02 7.29
C LEU A 20 -3.48 -10.48 8.51
N ASP A 21 -4.60 -11.13 8.84
CA ASP A 21 -5.48 -10.72 9.92
C ASP A 21 -4.77 -10.79 11.27
N GLY A 22 -4.77 -9.67 12.00
CA GLY A 22 -4.25 -9.58 13.36
C GLY A 22 -2.81 -10.07 13.54
N LEU A 23 -1.98 -10.02 12.50
CA LEU A 23 -0.58 -10.49 12.57
C LEU A 23 0.19 -9.76 13.67
N ILE A 24 -0.12 -8.49 13.87
CA ILE A 24 0.35 -7.71 15.02
C ILE A 24 -0.78 -7.66 16.04
N ALA A 25 -0.46 -7.96 17.31
CA ALA A 25 -1.42 -7.87 18.39
C ALA A 25 -2.07 -6.48 18.45
N ARG A 26 -3.40 -6.44 18.64
CA ARG A 26 -4.18 -5.20 18.68
C ARG A 26 -3.60 -4.16 19.65
N ASP A 27 -3.27 -4.56 20.88
CA ASP A 27 -2.69 -3.66 21.89
C ASP A 27 -1.36 -3.04 21.43
N THR A 28 -0.55 -3.80 20.68
CA THR A 28 0.70 -3.29 20.09
C THR A 28 0.41 -2.24 19.01
N ALA A 29 -0.59 -2.47 18.16
CA ALA A 29 -1.04 -1.50 17.16
C ALA A 29 -1.62 -0.24 17.81
N GLU A 30 -2.42 -0.37 18.86
CA GLU A 30 -3.01 0.75 19.60
C GLU A 30 -1.93 1.57 20.32
N ALA A 31 -0.92 0.92 20.93
CA ALA A 31 0.23 1.62 21.52
C ALA A 31 1.05 2.40 20.48
N MET A 32 1.19 1.88 19.26
CA MET A 32 1.78 2.62 18.13
C MET A 32 0.88 3.78 17.69
N ALA A 33 -0.44 3.59 17.64
CA ALA A 33 -1.40 4.66 17.35
C ALA A 33 -1.28 5.82 18.36
N ASP A 34 -1.17 5.51 19.65
CA ASP A 34 -1.00 6.51 20.71
C ASP A 34 0.30 7.32 20.55
N ARG A 35 1.39 6.68 20.12
CA ARG A 35 2.65 7.37 19.80
C ARG A 35 2.46 8.33 18.63
N LEU A 36 1.78 7.89 17.58
CA LEU A 36 1.48 8.73 16.41
C LEU A 36 0.59 9.92 16.79
N TRP A 37 -0.44 9.72 17.61
CA TRP A 37 -1.29 10.82 18.09
C TRP A 37 -0.53 11.86 18.91
N ARG A 38 0.38 11.44 19.78
CA ARG A 38 1.26 12.37 20.51
C ARG A 38 2.14 13.19 19.57
N GLU A 39 2.68 12.56 18.53
CA GLU A 39 3.50 13.27 17.54
C GLU A 39 2.66 14.22 16.68
N LEU A 40 1.44 13.82 16.28
CA LEU A 40 0.49 14.68 15.58
C LEU A 40 0.13 15.92 16.41
N ALA A 41 -0.12 15.76 17.71
CA ALA A 41 -0.38 16.87 18.62
C ALA A 41 0.84 17.80 18.73
N ARG A 42 2.03 17.23 18.95
CA ARG A 42 3.28 17.99 19.11
C ARG A 42 3.68 18.76 17.85
N LYS A 43 3.58 18.13 16.68
CA LYS A 43 4.12 18.64 15.41
C LYS A 43 3.10 19.44 14.60
N HIS A 44 1.83 19.12 14.72
CA HIS A 44 0.77 19.65 13.85
C HIS A 44 -0.40 20.28 14.61
N ASP A 45 -0.38 20.31 15.94
CA ASP A 45 -1.51 20.71 16.81
C ASP A 45 -2.80 19.93 16.50
N ILE A 46 -2.66 18.67 16.07
CA ILE A 46 -3.77 17.77 15.76
C ILE A 46 -4.02 16.85 16.96
N ARG A 47 -5.23 16.91 17.52
CA ARG A 47 -5.62 16.19 18.74
C ARG A 47 -6.63 15.09 18.44
N ARG A 48 -6.46 13.92 19.06
CA ARG A 48 -7.28 12.71 18.81
C ARG A 48 -8.77 12.91 19.05
N GLY A 49 -9.14 13.64 20.10
CA GLY A 49 -10.54 13.85 20.50
C GLY A 49 -11.17 15.13 19.98
N ASP A 50 -10.50 15.86 19.09
CA ASP A 50 -10.96 17.17 18.62
C ASP A 50 -10.89 17.23 17.07
N PRO A 51 -11.95 16.79 16.37
CA PRO A 51 -12.01 16.84 14.91
C PRO A 51 -11.85 18.26 14.33
N ALA A 52 -12.13 19.31 15.10
CA ALA A 52 -11.88 20.67 14.65
C ALA A 52 -10.38 20.98 14.53
N SER A 53 -9.51 20.25 15.24
CA SER A 53 -8.05 20.38 15.08
C SER A 53 -7.52 19.75 13.78
N TRP A 54 -8.30 18.91 13.10
CA TRP A 54 -7.87 18.15 11.91
C TRP A 54 -7.85 18.98 10.62
N ARG A 55 -7.22 20.16 10.67
CA ARG A 55 -7.17 21.14 9.58
C ARG A 55 -6.29 20.71 8.41
N LYS A 56 -5.30 19.87 8.67
CA LYS A 56 -4.37 19.35 7.67
C LYS A 56 -4.78 17.93 7.32
N GLU A 57 -5.31 17.75 6.12
CA GLU A 57 -5.79 16.45 5.61
C GLU A 57 -4.70 15.37 5.68
N ARG A 58 -3.50 15.67 5.19
CA ARG A 58 -2.39 14.70 5.10
C ARG A 58 -1.13 15.24 5.77
N PRO A 59 -1.00 15.13 7.11
CA PRO A 59 0.25 15.41 7.79
C PRO A 59 1.36 14.49 7.28
N ALA A 60 2.59 15.01 7.25
CA ALA A 60 3.72 14.34 6.61
C ALA A 60 5.02 14.67 7.34
N GLN A 61 6.15 14.25 6.79
CA GLN A 61 7.50 14.47 7.33
C GLN A 61 7.74 13.75 8.66
N PHE A 62 7.27 12.52 8.81
CA PHE A 62 7.47 11.71 10.01
C PHE A 62 8.82 10.97 10.04
N GLY A 63 9.69 11.14 9.04
CA GLY A 63 10.93 10.36 8.91
C GLY A 63 11.90 10.51 10.10
N ALA A 64 12.05 11.71 10.67
CA ALA A 64 12.86 11.88 11.88
C ALA A 64 12.26 11.16 13.10
N PHE A 65 10.92 11.20 13.23
CA PHE A 65 10.21 10.51 14.30
C PHE A 65 10.29 8.98 14.16
N GLN A 66 10.11 8.46 12.94
CA GLN A 66 10.32 7.04 12.61
C GLN A 66 11.72 6.56 13.04
N LYS A 67 12.77 7.34 12.74
CA LYS A 67 14.17 7.00 13.08
C LYS A 67 14.45 6.95 14.58
N THR A 68 13.57 7.47 15.44
CA THR A 68 13.68 7.30 16.90
C THR A 68 13.33 5.88 17.37
N GLY A 69 12.83 5.03 16.48
CA GLY A 69 12.34 3.68 16.81
C GLY A 69 10.91 3.68 17.38
N ALA A 70 10.17 4.79 17.23
CA ALA A 70 8.80 4.93 17.75
C ALA A 70 7.85 3.80 17.33
N PHE A 71 8.12 3.16 16.19
CA PHE A 71 7.29 2.08 15.64
C PHE A 71 8.05 0.77 15.43
N ASN A 72 9.18 0.56 16.11
CA ASN A 72 9.94 -0.71 16.01
C ASN A 72 9.15 -1.94 16.47
N ALA A 73 8.09 -1.74 17.25
CA ALA A 73 7.15 -2.80 17.61
C ALA A 73 6.40 -3.41 16.40
N MET A 74 6.42 -2.74 15.23
CA MET A 74 5.99 -3.31 13.96
C MET A 74 6.81 -4.53 13.55
N ALA A 75 8.10 -4.58 13.88
CA ALA A 75 9.04 -5.60 13.43
C ALA A 75 8.95 -6.90 14.26
N THR A 76 7.73 -7.43 14.44
CA THR A 76 7.49 -8.65 15.21
C THR A 76 8.20 -9.85 14.59
N PRO A 77 8.52 -10.89 15.39
CA PRO A 77 9.05 -12.14 14.85
C PRO A 77 8.17 -12.71 13.73
N GLU A 78 6.85 -12.63 13.86
CA GLU A 78 5.87 -13.11 12.88
C GLU A 78 5.96 -12.32 11.57
N LEU A 79 6.03 -10.98 11.62
CA LEU A 79 6.20 -10.18 10.42
C LEU A 79 7.53 -10.49 9.73
N ARG A 80 8.62 -10.66 10.49
CA ARG A 80 9.92 -11.04 9.93
C ARG A 80 9.86 -12.40 9.24
N ALA A 81 9.24 -13.41 9.86
CA ALA A 81 9.08 -14.74 9.26
C ALA A 81 8.26 -14.71 7.96
N VAL A 82 7.25 -13.84 7.90
CA VAL A 82 6.47 -13.59 6.68
C VAL A 82 7.33 -12.98 5.58
N VAL A 83 8.14 -11.96 5.90
CA VAL A 83 9.09 -11.35 4.95
C VAL A 83 10.14 -12.37 4.49
N ASP A 84 10.69 -13.18 5.40
CA ASP A 84 11.64 -14.26 5.11
C ASP A 84 11.03 -15.28 4.13
N SER A 85 9.73 -15.59 4.24
CA SER A 85 9.06 -16.52 3.33
C SER A 85 8.86 -16.00 1.91
N LEU A 86 8.94 -14.68 1.71
CA LEU A 86 8.80 -14.05 0.39
C LEU A 86 10.14 -13.72 -0.26
N ILE A 87 11.10 -13.19 0.51
CA ILE A 87 12.39 -12.73 -0.02
C ILE A 87 13.50 -13.78 0.20
N GLY A 88 13.34 -14.66 1.17
CA GLY A 88 14.36 -15.57 1.69
C GLY A 88 14.94 -15.07 3.00
N ALA A 89 15.18 -16.00 3.93
CA ALA A 89 15.92 -15.71 5.14
C ALA A 89 17.31 -15.14 4.79
N ASP A 90 17.75 -14.13 5.54
CA ASP A 90 18.99 -13.40 5.30
C ASP A 90 19.13 -12.72 3.92
N ALA A 91 18.07 -12.66 3.12
CA ALA A 91 18.10 -12.09 1.77
C ALA A 91 17.61 -10.63 1.69
N TRP A 92 17.25 -10.01 2.82
CA TRP A 92 16.78 -8.64 2.90
C TRP A 92 17.51 -7.83 3.99
N THR A 93 17.45 -6.51 3.87
CA THR A 93 18.10 -5.58 4.81
C THR A 93 17.10 -5.03 5.80
N ASP A 94 17.44 -5.10 7.09
CA ASP A 94 16.64 -4.50 8.16
C ASP A 94 16.57 -2.97 7.99
N PRO A 95 15.36 -2.36 7.95
CA PRO A 95 15.23 -0.91 7.93
C PRO A 95 15.90 -0.25 9.13
N GLY A 96 16.61 0.87 8.88
CA GLY A 96 17.17 1.70 9.96
C GLY A 96 16.13 2.36 10.88
N GLY A 97 14.85 2.25 10.55
CA GLY A 97 13.72 2.58 11.40
C GLY A 97 12.45 2.01 10.79
N TRP A 98 11.62 1.36 11.59
CA TRP A 98 10.40 0.72 11.10
C TRP A 98 9.22 1.67 11.10
N GLY A 99 8.33 1.50 10.11
CA GLY A 99 6.98 2.06 10.12
C GLY A 99 6.92 3.57 9.92
N LEU A 100 6.94 4.02 8.67
CA LEU A 100 6.63 5.41 8.33
C LEU A 100 5.12 5.65 8.42
N PRO A 101 4.62 6.64 9.19
CA PRO A 101 3.20 6.94 9.26
C PRO A 101 2.59 7.40 7.93
N LEU A 102 1.41 6.85 7.64
CA LEU A 102 0.47 7.30 6.61
C LEU A 102 -0.82 7.76 7.32
N VAL A 103 -1.10 9.05 7.23
CA VAL A 103 -2.24 9.70 7.88
C VAL A 103 -3.10 10.39 6.84
N ALA A 104 -4.40 10.12 6.86
CA ALA A 104 -5.39 10.85 6.07
C ALA A 104 -6.61 11.18 6.94
N PHE A 105 -6.78 12.47 7.23
CA PHE A 105 -7.93 13.00 7.93
C PHE A 105 -9.13 13.19 6.99
N PRO A 106 -10.36 13.23 7.54
CA PRO A 106 -11.57 13.51 6.78
C PRO A 106 -11.44 14.72 5.86
N THR A 107 -11.75 14.51 4.59
CA THR A 107 -11.95 15.54 3.58
C THR A 107 -13.42 15.85 3.47
N LYS A 108 -13.82 17.11 3.68
CA LYS A 108 -15.20 17.57 3.50
C LYS A 108 -15.56 17.78 2.02
N VAL A 109 -15.23 16.80 1.18
CA VAL A 109 -15.25 16.94 -0.27
C VAL A 109 -16.19 15.90 -0.86
N GLY A 110 -17.41 16.32 -1.22
CA GLY A 110 -18.34 15.60 -2.10
C GLY A 110 -18.59 14.12 -1.77
N PRO A 111 -19.27 13.39 -2.68
CA PRO A 111 -19.30 11.94 -2.62
C PRO A 111 -17.91 11.36 -2.95
N TRP A 112 -17.61 10.18 -2.40
CA TRP A 112 -16.37 9.47 -2.76
C TRP A 112 -16.41 9.03 -4.22
N VAL A 113 -15.30 9.23 -4.92
CA VAL A 113 -15.11 8.74 -6.29
C VAL A 113 -13.78 8.00 -6.38
N LEU A 114 -13.72 6.95 -7.20
CA LEU A 114 -12.47 6.26 -7.46
C LEU A 114 -11.52 7.19 -8.25
N PRO A 115 -10.38 7.61 -7.69
CA PRO A 115 -9.50 8.57 -8.34
C PRO A 115 -8.78 7.96 -9.55
N HIS A 116 -8.57 8.77 -10.59
CA HIS A 116 -7.92 8.35 -11.84
C HIS A 116 -6.46 8.84 -11.98
N LYS A 117 -6.03 9.84 -11.20
CA LYS A 117 -4.70 10.47 -11.33
C LYS A 117 -3.63 9.96 -10.36
N ILE A 118 -4.01 9.10 -9.42
CA ILE A 118 -3.18 8.73 -8.25
C ILE A 118 -2.22 7.57 -8.51
N TRP A 119 -2.41 6.85 -9.61
CA TRP A 119 -1.77 5.56 -9.83
C TRP A 119 -0.29 5.74 -10.09
N HIS A 120 0.54 4.99 -9.36
CA HIS A 120 1.99 4.97 -9.53
C HIS A 120 2.59 3.65 -9.04
N LEU A 121 3.87 3.46 -9.38
CA LEU A 121 4.76 2.49 -8.75
C LEU A 121 5.79 3.23 -7.89
N ASP A 122 6.07 2.71 -6.71
CA ASP A 122 7.17 3.19 -5.85
C ASP A 122 8.54 2.72 -6.38
N LEU A 123 8.58 1.47 -6.85
CA LEU A 123 9.79 0.81 -7.32
C LEU A 123 9.66 0.51 -8.81
N THR A 124 10.71 0.83 -9.55
CA THR A 124 10.78 0.56 -10.98
C THR A 124 11.02 -0.94 -11.22
N PRO A 125 10.28 -1.59 -12.13
CA PRO A 125 10.62 -2.92 -12.58
C PRO A 125 12.06 -2.99 -13.12
N GLU A 126 12.84 -3.96 -12.63
CA GLU A 126 14.20 -4.27 -13.08
C GLU A 126 14.27 -5.75 -13.49
N PRO A 127 14.29 -6.05 -14.79
CA PRO A 127 14.30 -7.42 -15.30
C PRO A 127 15.49 -8.28 -14.85
N ARG A 128 16.57 -7.66 -14.35
CA ARG A 128 17.76 -8.37 -13.84
C ARG A 128 17.58 -9.02 -12.47
N HIS A 129 16.53 -8.67 -11.73
CA HIS A 129 16.22 -9.26 -10.43
C HIS A 129 14.77 -9.75 -10.34
N PRO A 130 14.34 -10.70 -11.17
CA PRO A 130 12.97 -11.21 -11.15
C PRO A 130 12.71 -12.00 -9.85
N GLY A 131 11.59 -11.73 -9.18
CA GLY A 131 11.02 -12.63 -8.16
C GLY A 131 11.53 -12.52 -6.71
N LEU A 132 12.23 -11.45 -6.32
CA LEU A 132 12.71 -11.26 -4.94
C LEU A 132 12.03 -10.09 -4.25
N MET A 133 10.72 -10.05 -4.01
CA MET A 133 10.09 -8.76 -3.66
C MET A 133 8.93 -8.79 -2.66
N VAL A 134 9.12 -8.05 -1.56
CA VAL A 134 8.03 -7.36 -0.84
C VAL A 134 8.16 -5.87 -1.15
N GLY A 135 7.22 -5.31 -1.90
CA GLY A 135 7.29 -3.91 -2.29
C GLY A 135 6.97 -2.99 -1.12
N ARG A 136 5.95 -3.37 -0.35
CA ARG A 136 5.49 -2.58 0.77
C ARG A 136 4.74 -3.42 1.78
N VAL A 137 5.00 -3.16 3.05
CA VAL A 137 4.22 -3.64 4.19
C VAL A 137 3.37 -2.49 4.69
N PHE A 138 2.11 -2.76 5.02
CA PHE A 138 1.23 -1.82 5.72
C PHE A 138 0.79 -2.44 7.04
N VAL A 139 0.75 -1.64 8.11
CA VAL A 139 0.17 -2.03 9.40
C VAL A 139 -0.93 -1.04 9.72
N LEU A 140 -2.14 -1.55 10.00
CA LEU A 140 -3.24 -0.69 10.39
C LEU A 140 -3.16 -0.37 11.88
N LEU A 141 -3.29 0.91 12.24
CA LEU A 141 -3.22 1.38 13.63
C LEU A 141 -4.58 1.78 14.20
N ALA A 142 -5.58 1.93 13.33
CA ALA A 142 -6.96 2.25 13.65
C ALA A 142 -7.87 1.46 12.69
N PRO A 143 -9.16 1.27 13.01
CA PRO A 143 -10.10 0.75 12.03
C PRO A 143 -10.10 1.61 10.76
N ILE A 144 -9.95 0.98 9.61
CA ILE A 144 -10.06 1.64 8.31
C ILE A 144 -11.23 1.00 7.58
N ARG A 145 -12.21 1.82 7.22
CA ARG A 145 -13.42 1.43 6.49
C ARG A 145 -13.32 1.85 5.03
N PRO A 146 -14.10 1.23 4.12
CA PRO A 146 -14.15 1.65 2.73
C PRO A 146 -14.39 3.15 2.60
N GLN A 147 -13.73 3.78 1.64
CA GLN A 147 -13.79 5.22 1.36
C GLN A 147 -13.15 6.11 2.46
N GLY A 148 -12.38 5.50 3.35
CA GLY A 148 -11.71 6.12 4.49
C GLY A 148 -10.30 6.64 4.21
N GLY A 149 -9.94 6.91 2.95
CA GLY A 149 -8.63 7.43 2.56
C GLY A 149 -7.50 6.39 2.55
N ALA A 150 -7.82 5.10 2.46
CA ALA A 150 -6.83 4.05 2.43
C ALA A 150 -6.02 4.02 1.13
N THR A 151 -4.99 3.17 1.10
CA THR A 151 -4.29 2.91 -0.15
C THR A 151 -5.18 2.04 -1.03
N LEU A 152 -5.41 2.49 -2.27
CA LEU A 152 -6.01 1.72 -3.34
C LEU A 152 -4.91 0.96 -4.08
N VAL A 153 -5.18 -0.29 -4.43
CA VAL A 153 -4.26 -1.16 -5.16
C VAL A 153 -5.00 -1.75 -6.35
N ALA A 154 -4.48 -1.58 -7.56
CA ALA A 154 -4.95 -2.30 -8.74
C ALA A 154 -4.34 -3.71 -8.69
N THR A 155 -5.04 -4.67 -8.10
CA THR A 155 -4.60 -6.05 -7.95
C THR A 155 -4.44 -6.74 -9.31
N GLY A 156 -3.46 -7.64 -9.40
CA GLY A 156 -3.04 -8.30 -10.64
C GLY A 156 -2.18 -7.44 -11.58
N SER A 157 -2.14 -6.12 -11.38
CA SER A 157 -1.38 -5.20 -12.26
C SER A 157 0.12 -5.48 -12.27
N HIS A 158 0.69 -6.01 -11.17
CA HIS A 158 2.09 -6.40 -11.12
C HIS A 158 2.49 -7.40 -12.20
N ARG A 159 1.62 -8.36 -12.51
CA ARG A 159 1.86 -9.37 -13.55
C ARG A 159 1.92 -8.74 -14.94
N VAL A 160 1.07 -7.74 -15.20
CA VAL A 160 1.08 -6.99 -16.46
C VAL A 160 2.34 -6.15 -16.56
N VAL A 161 2.72 -5.48 -15.47
CA VAL A 161 3.92 -4.65 -15.38
C VAL A 161 5.19 -5.49 -15.57
N GLU A 162 5.27 -6.67 -14.97
CA GLU A 162 6.41 -7.57 -15.12
C GLU A 162 6.53 -8.14 -16.54
N ALA A 163 5.41 -8.55 -17.14
CA ALA A 163 5.39 -8.99 -18.52
C ALA A 163 5.84 -7.86 -19.48
N LEU A 164 5.44 -6.62 -19.22
CA LEU A 164 5.87 -5.44 -19.96
C LEU A 164 7.38 -5.19 -19.80
N ALA A 165 7.89 -5.21 -18.57
CA ALA A 165 9.31 -5.00 -18.28
C ALA A 165 10.19 -6.09 -18.93
N ALA A 166 9.75 -7.35 -18.87
CA ALA A 166 10.43 -8.47 -19.52
C ALA A 166 10.51 -8.31 -21.05
N ARG A 167 9.42 -7.86 -21.69
CA ARG A 167 9.40 -7.60 -23.14
C ARG A 167 10.30 -6.43 -23.54
N ARG A 168 10.36 -5.38 -22.72
CA ARG A 168 11.17 -4.19 -23.00
C ARG A 168 12.67 -4.42 -22.77
N GLY A 169 13.04 -5.35 -21.88
CA GLY A 169 14.43 -5.73 -21.62
C GLY A 169 15.24 -4.68 -20.85
N GLY A 170 14.60 -3.78 -20.10
CA GLY A 170 15.29 -2.75 -19.32
C GLY A 170 14.41 -2.08 -18.25
N ARG A 171 15.02 -1.21 -17.44
CA ARG A 171 14.31 -0.43 -16.40
C ARG A 171 13.24 0.46 -17.03
N MET A 172 12.13 0.59 -16.32
CA MET A 172 11.05 1.51 -16.69
C MET A 172 10.69 2.38 -15.50
N SER A 173 10.68 3.70 -15.69
CA SER A 173 10.14 4.62 -14.71
C SER A 173 8.63 4.39 -14.51
N SER A 174 8.10 4.79 -13.35
CA SER A 174 6.66 4.75 -13.06
C SER A 174 5.83 5.46 -14.14
N LEU A 175 6.33 6.56 -14.71
CA LEU A 175 5.66 7.26 -15.81
C LEU A 175 5.61 6.40 -17.08
N GLU A 176 6.73 5.82 -17.50
CA GLU A 176 6.79 4.99 -18.71
C GLU A 176 5.93 3.74 -18.60
N VAL A 177 5.90 3.11 -17.41
CA VAL A 177 5.00 1.99 -17.14
C VAL A 177 3.55 2.41 -17.33
N ARG A 178 3.11 3.52 -16.71
CA ARG A 178 1.72 3.99 -16.85
C ARG A 178 1.35 4.33 -18.28
N GLN A 179 2.24 5.01 -19.01
CA GLN A 179 2.02 5.32 -20.43
C GLN A 179 1.87 4.07 -21.28
N ALA A 180 2.70 3.05 -21.05
CA ALA A 180 2.59 1.78 -21.75
C ALA A 180 1.31 1.02 -21.38
N LEU A 181 0.95 0.97 -20.09
CA LEU A 181 -0.29 0.34 -19.65
C LEU A 181 -1.54 1.00 -20.27
N VAL A 182 -1.60 2.34 -20.27
CA VAL A 182 -2.70 3.09 -20.89
C VAL A 182 -2.77 2.84 -22.40
N ARG A 183 -1.63 2.80 -23.08
CA ARG A 183 -1.58 2.55 -24.53
C ARG A 183 -1.98 1.11 -24.90
N ASP A 184 -1.54 0.14 -24.12
CA ASP A 184 -1.59 -1.28 -24.51
C ASP A 184 -2.74 -2.06 -23.83
N HIS A 185 -3.45 -1.46 -22.86
CA HIS A 185 -4.53 -2.11 -22.11
C HIS A 185 -5.70 -1.15 -21.82
N ALA A 186 -6.87 -1.46 -22.40
CA ALA A 186 -8.09 -0.68 -22.22
C ALA A 186 -8.50 -0.52 -20.74
N TRP A 187 -8.35 -1.58 -19.93
CA TRP A 187 -8.68 -1.50 -18.50
C TRP A 187 -7.89 -0.41 -17.76
N PHE A 188 -6.58 -0.29 -18.03
CA PHE A 188 -5.76 0.77 -17.42
C PHE A 188 -6.05 2.14 -18.03
N ALA A 189 -6.34 2.20 -19.34
CA ALA A 189 -6.76 3.44 -20.00
C ALA A 189 -8.02 4.02 -19.32
N ASP A 190 -9.02 3.19 -19.06
CA ASP A 190 -10.27 3.60 -18.41
C ASP A 190 -10.03 3.95 -16.93
N LEU A 191 -9.22 3.16 -16.22
CA LEU A 191 -8.89 3.40 -14.81
C LEU A 191 -8.20 4.75 -14.60
N MET A 192 -7.35 5.17 -15.55
CA MET A 192 -6.56 6.40 -15.48
C MET A 192 -7.19 7.58 -16.23
N SER A 193 -8.34 7.38 -16.86
CA SER A 193 -9.12 8.44 -17.49
C SER A 193 -10.13 9.04 -16.52
N PRO A 194 -10.51 10.33 -16.70
CA PRO A 194 -11.62 10.91 -15.95
C PRO A 194 -12.90 10.08 -16.11
N PRO A 195 -13.77 10.03 -15.07
CA PRO A 195 -15.06 9.37 -15.19
C PRO A 195 -15.88 9.94 -16.34
N SER A 196 -16.57 9.06 -17.08
CA SER A 196 -17.68 9.49 -17.92
C SER A 196 -18.89 9.88 -17.06
N GLU A 197 -19.78 10.72 -17.58
CA GLU A 197 -21.00 11.11 -16.89
C GLU A 197 -21.84 9.86 -16.55
N GLY A 198 -22.22 9.72 -15.27
CA GLY A 198 -22.98 8.57 -14.78
C GLY A 198 -22.20 7.25 -14.63
N GLU A 199 -20.87 7.23 -14.83
CA GLU A 199 -20.07 6.01 -14.69
C GLU A 199 -19.99 5.55 -13.23
N ASP A 200 -20.44 4.31 -12.96
CA ASP A 200 -20.20 3.63 -11.68
C ASP A 200 -18.81 2.96 -11.68
N ARG A 201 -17.81 3.74 -11.26
CA ARG A 201 -16.42 3.26 -11.16
C ARG A 201 -16.22 2.23 -10.04
N ILE A 202 -17.05 2.25 -9.00
CA ILE A 202 -16.96 1.26 -7.92
C ILE A 202 -17.38 -0.10 -8.48
N ALA A 203 -18.54 -0.18 -9.12
CA ALA A 203 -18.97 -1.42 -9.77
C ALA A 203 -17.97 -1.88 -10.84
N ARG A 204 -17.48 -0.95 -11.69
CA ARG A 204 -16.57 -1.26 -12.80
C ARG A 204 -15.21 -1.81 -12.35
N PHE A 205 -14.59 -1.18 -11.35
CA PHE A 205 -13.20 -1.48 -10.99
C PHE A 205 -13.05 -2.21 -9.67
N MET A 206 -13.97 -2.02 -8.72
CA MET A 206 -13.86 -2.58 -7.37
C MET A 206 -14.85 -3.73 -7.11
N GLY A 207 -15.93 -3.85 -7.89
CA GLY A 207 -16.98 -4.85 -7.67
C GLY A 207 -16.53 -6.29 -7.92
N LEU A 208 -16.09 -6.59 -9.15
CA LEU A 208 -15.60 -7.91 -9.54
C LEU A 208 -14.33 -7.79 -10.39
N PRO A 209 -13.45 -8.80 -10.37
CA PRO A 209 -12.29 -8.83 -11.26
C PRO A 209 -12.70 -8.82 -12.74
N THR A 210 -12.02 -7.98 -13.53
CA THR A 210 -12.12 -7.97 -14.98
C THR A 210 -10.91 -8.68 -15.57
N LEU A 211 -11.12 -9.67 -16.45
CA LEU A 211 -10.01 -10.31 -17.16
C LEU A 211 -9.48 -9.39 -18.27
N ALA A 212 -8.21 -9.01 -18.18
CA ALA A 212 -7.50 -8.29 -19.23
C ALA A 212 -6.27 -9.09 -19.66
N ASN A 213 -6.26 -9.58 -20.91
CA ASN A 213 -5.20 -10.45 -21.45
C ASN A 213 -4.89 -11.66 -20.55
N GLY A 214 -5.92 -12.27 -19.97
CA GLY A 214 -5.79 -13.44 -19.09
C GLY A 214 -5.35 -13.13 -17.65
N VAL A 215 -5.19 -11.85 -17.28
CA VAL A 215 -4.91 -11.42 -15.91
C VAL A 215 -6.19 -10.85 -15.30
N PRO A 216 -6.67 -11.37 -14.15
CA PRO A 216 -7.77 -10.75 -13.42
C PRO A 216 -7.29 -9.46 -12.76
N LEU A 217 -7.93 -8.34 -13.10
CA LEU A 217 -7.63 -7.02 -12.55
C LEU A 217 -8.82 -6.48 -11.75
N GLN A 218 -8.54 -5.94 -10.58
CA GLN A 218 -9.53 -5.30 -9.70
C GLN A 218 -8.84 -4.18 -8.93
N VAL A 219 -9.59 -3.21 -8.42
CA VAL A 219 -9.12 -2.25 -7.44
C VAL A 219 -9.60 -2.68 -6.06
N GLU A 220 -8.66 -2.87 -5.13
CA GLU A 220 -8.93 -3.15 -3.73
C GLU A 220 -8.45 -1.99 -2.86
N GLU A 221 -9.24 -1.63 -1.84
CA GLU A 221 -8.86 -0.65 -0.83
C GLU A 221 -8.38 -1.37 0.44
N ILE A 222 -7.23 -0.96 0.97
CA ILE A 222 -6.63 -1.54 2.18
C ILE A 222 -7.45 -1.14 3.42
N THR A 223 -8.44 -1.95 3.75
CA THR A 223 -9.36 -1.77 4.88
C THR A 223 -9.20 -2.89 5.90
N GLY A 224 -9.50 -2.63 7.17
CA GLY A 224 -9.34 -3.61 8.23
C GLY A 224 -9.35 -3.04 9.63
N GLU A 225 -8.83 -3.83 10.56
CA GLU A 225 -8.74 -3.57 12.00
C GLU A 225 -7.29 -3.26 12.43
N PRO A 226 -7.10 -2.59 13.57
CA PRO A 226 -5.78 -2.42 14.18
C PRO A 226 -5.05 -3.75 14.32
N GLY A 227 -3.80 -3.80 13.83
CA GLY A 227 -2.97 -5.01 13.86
C GLY A 227 -3.00 -5.84 12.59
N ASP A 228 -3.97 -5.59 11.69
CA ASP A 228 -3.96 -6.19 10.36
C ASP A 228 -2.74 -5.70 9.58
N VAL A 229 -2.13 -6.64 8.85
CA VAL A 229 -0.95 -6.38 8.02
C VAL A 229 -1.27 -6.67 6.57
N PHE A 230 -0.83 -5.81 5.66
CA PHE A 230 -0.91 -6.06 4.23
C PHE A 230 0.48 -6.10 3.63
N LEU A 231 0.71 -7.07 2.75
CA LEU A 231 1.90 -7.13 1.90
C LEU A 231 1.46 -6.80 0.48
N MET A 232 2.13 -5.83 -0.13
CA MET A 232 1.88 -5.39 -1.49
C MET A 232 3.10 -5.64 -2.36
N HIS A 233 2.85 -6.18 -3.55
CA HIS A 233 3.86 -6.38 -4.57
C HIS A 233 4.37 -5.02 -5.08
N PRO A 234 5.69 -4.83 -5.25
CA PRO A 234 6.31 -3.56 -5.70
C PRO A 234 5.78 -3.01 -7.02
N HIS A 235 5.37 -3.90 -7.90
CA HIS A 235 4.90 -3.60 -9.25
C HIS A 235 3.37 -3.47 -9.31
N ALA A 236 2.68 -3.57 -8.17
CA ALA A 236 1.26 -3.29 -8.13
C ALA A 236 1.04 -1.77 -8.18
N LEU A 237 0.29 -1.33 -9.18
CA LEU A 237 -0.16 0.06 -9.26
C LEU A 237 -1.01 0.38 -8.05
N HIS A 238 -0.70 1.49 -7.40
CA HIS A 238 -1.42 1.91 -6.22
C HIS A 238 -1.45 3.44 -6.10
N GLY A 239 -2.23 3.92 -5.14
CA GLY A 239 -2.23 5.31 -4.74
C GLY A 239 -3.21 5.57 -3.61
N LEU A 240 -3.35 6.83 -3.21
CA LEU A 240 -4.15 7.22 -2.05
C LEU A 240 -5.58 7.58 -2.49
N SER A 241 -6.59 7.09 -1.79
CA SER A 241 -7.97 7.58 -1.91
C SER A 241 -8.21 8.81 -1.04
N ASP A 242 -9.31 9.51 -1.30
CA ASP A 242 -9.83 10.53 -0.39
C ASP A 242 -10.54 9.86 0.80
N ASN A 243 -10.59 10.58 1.93
CA ASN A 243 -11.27 10.13 3.14
C ASN A 243 -12.58 10.88 3.32
N VAL A 244 -13.70 10.34 2.87
CA VAL A 244 -15.02 10.99 3.03
C VAL A 244 -15.73 10.59 4.33
N LEU A 245 -15.06 9.83 5.20
CA LEU A 245 -15.60 9.40 6.49
C LEU A 245 -15.25 10.42 7.58
N GLU A 246 -15.86 10.27 8.76
CA GLU A 246 -15.58 11.10 9.94
C GLU A 246 -14.39 10.62 10.77
N THR A 247 -13.78 9.50 10.40
CA THR A 247 -12.67 8.87 11.12
C THR A 247 -11.37 8.95 10.31
N PRO A 248 -10.22 9.26 10.94
CA PRO A 248 -8.96 9.33 10.22
C PRO A 248 -8.41 7.95 9.89
N ARG A 249 -7.74 7.84 8.75
CA ARG A 249 -6.81 6.75 8.49
C ARG A 249 -5.55 6.94 9.30
N LEU A 250 -5.18 5.91 10.07
CA LEU A 250 -3.87 5.77 10.69
C LEU A 250 -3.28 4.42 10.31
N ALA A 251 -2.19 4.45 9.54
CA ALA A 251 -1.44 3.26 9.18
C ALA A 251 0.06 3.54 9.24
N LEU A 252 0.86 2.49 9.34
CA LEU A 252 2.29 2.53 9.08
C LEU A 252 2.58 1.87 7.74
N THR A 253 3.68 2.27 7.13
CA THR A 253 4.19 1.61 5.94
C THR A 253 5.69 1.39 6.02
N GLN A 254 6.15 0.27 5.46
CA GLN A 254 7.55 -0.06 5.39
C GLN A 254 7.88 -0.66 4.04
N THR A 255 8.89 -0.14 3.36
CA THR A 255 9.50 -0.80 2.20
C THR A 255 10.59 -1.74 2.71
N ILE A 256 10.60 -2.97 2.21
CA ILE A 256 11.63 -3.96 2.52
C ILE A 256 12.43 -4.21 1.25
N TYR A 257 13.75 -4.04 1.34
CA TYR A 257 14.64 -4.18 0.21
C TYR A 257 15.40 -5.51 0.27
N PRO A 258 15.43 -6.28 -0.83
CA PRO A 258 16.35 -7.40 -0.96
C PRO A 258 17.80 -6.91 -0.91
N LYS A 259 18.71 -7.69 -0.32
CA LYS A 259 20.15 -7.40 -0.34
C LYS A 259 20.70 -7.38 -1.77
N ALA A 260 20.12 -8.17 -2.67
CA ALA A 260 20.45 -8.17 -4.09
C ALA A 260 20.26 -6.79 -4.76
N TRP A 261 19.49 -5.89 -4.14
CA TRP A 261 19.23 -4.55 -4.63
C TRP A 261 20.17 -3.49 -4.04
N ALA A 262 21.10 -3.88 -3.15
CA ALA A 262 22.08 -2.97 -2.59
C ALA A 262 22.93 -2.35 -3.72
N GLY A 263 22.84 -1.02 -3.88
CA GLY A 263 23.51 -0.27 -4.95
C GLY A 263 22.72 -0.08 -6.24
N ALA A 264 21.50 -0.65 -6.36
CA ALA A 264 20.60 -0.44 -7.51
C ALA A 264 19.69 0.81 -7.37
N TYR A 265 19.62 1.36 -6.17
CA TYR A 265 18.84 2.52 -5.76
C TYR A 265 19.60 3.36 -4.73
#